data_AF-A0A7V8YXG8-F1
#
_entry.id   AF-A0A7V8YXG8-F1
#
_cell.length_a   1.000
_cell.length_b   1.000
_cell.length_c   1.000
_cell.angle_alpha   90.00
_cell.angle_beta   90.00
_cell.angle_gamma   90.00
#
_symmetry.space_group_name_H-M   'P 1'
#
loop_
_entity.id
_entity.type
_entity.pdbx_description
1 polymer ?
#
loop_
_entity_poly.entity_id
_entity_poly.type
_entity_poly.pdbx_seq_one_letter_code
_entity_poly.pdbx_strand_id
1 'polypeptide(L)'
;MTLAKTTESPRMTSSPSIAAHVSVSIIASGLDNPRGLAFGPDGAVYVAEAGRGGLGPCGAGPEGPRCFGESGAITRIDLRKGGAKRIASGLPSLATDGNFATGIHDIGFQGRGNAYLTTGFAGDPADREALFGAAGANFGRLARVTPSGAFTL
;
A
#
# COMPACT_ATOMS: atom_id res chain seq x y z
N MET A 1 -34.66 74.32 20.91
CA MET A 1 -33.25 74.19 20.44
C MET A 1 -32.51 73.52 21.58
N THR A 2 -31.97 72.31 21.52
CA THR A 2 -31.28 71.62 20.41
C THR A 2 -31.31 70.11 20.67
N LEU A 3 -31.58 69.30 19.63
CA LEU A 3 -31.56 67.84 19.66
C LEU A 3 -30.11 67.33 19.54
N ALA A 4 -29.71 66.39 20.40
CA ALA A 4 -28.45 65.66 20.27
C ALA A 4 -28.57 64.57 19.19
N LYS A 5 -27.65 64.56 18.22
CA LYS A 5 -27.48 63.45 17.27
C LYS A 5 -26.50 62.43 17.85
N THR A 6 -26.97 61.22 18.09
CA THR A 6 -26.13 60.03 18.27
C THR A 6 -25.60 59.58 16.91
N THR A 7 -24.30 59.28 16.83
CA THR A 7 -23.64 58.74 15.64
C THR A 7 -23.31 57.27 15.94
N GLU A 8 -23.80 56.33 15.14
CA GLU A 8 -23.55 54.89 15.31
C GLU A 8 -22.43 54.44 14.33
N SER A 9 -21.51 53.63 14.85
CA SER A 9 -20.30 53.14 14.16
C SER A 9 -20.63 52.01 13.17
N PRO A 10 -19.99 51.93 11.98
CA PRO A 10 -20.32 50.90 10.99
C PRO A 10 -19.84 49.51 11.44
N ARG A 11 -20.76 48.55 11.47
CA ARG A 11 -20.45 47.12 11.66
C ARG A 11 -19.63 46.62 10.48
N MET A 12 -18.41 46.14 10.75
CA MET A 12 -17.68 45.28 9.82
C MET A 12 -18.47 43.98 9.64
N THR A 13 -18.96 43.74 8.43
CA THR A 13 -19.47 42.43 8.02
C THR A 13 -18.29 41.58 7.57
N SER A 14 -18.03 40.49 8.31
CA SER A 14 -17.04 39.50 7.90
C SER A 14 -17.54 38.75 6.66
N SER A 15 -16.78 38.78 5.57
CA SER A 15 -17.04 37.93 4.40
C SER A 15 -16.93 36.45 4.77
N PRO A 16 -17.85 35.58 4.33
CA PRO A 16 -17.74 34.15 4.60
C PRO A 16 -16.53 33.58 3.83
N SER A 17 -15.60 32.98 4.57
CA SER A 17 -14.53 32.16 4.00
C SER A 17 -15.14 30.86 3.49
N ILE A 18 -15.07 30.61 2.18
CA ILE A 18 -15.45 29.33 1.60
C ILE A 18 -14.32 28.34 1.88
N ALA A 19 -14.41 27.61 2.99
CA ALA A 19 -13.61 26.41 3.17
C ALA A 19 -14.09 25.37 2.15
N ALA A 20 -13.26 25.02 1.17
CA ALA A 20 -13.54 23.90 0.29
C ALA A 20 -13.58 22.62 1.13
N HIS A 21 -14.74 21.95 1.17
CA HIS A 21 -14.88 20.66 1.82
C HIS A 21 -14.16 19.59 1.00
N VAL A 22 -13.09 19.03 1.57
CA VAL A 22 -12.44 17.83 1.02
C VAL A 22 -13.29 16.63 1.39
N SER A 23 -13.83 15.93 0.39
CA SER A 23 -14.48 14.64 0.58
C SER A 23 -13.49 13.50 0.30
N VAL A 24 -13.48 12.51 1.19
CA VAL A 24 -12.68 11.29 1.06
C VAL A 24 -13.62 10.12 0.90
N SER A 25 -13.33 9.23 -0.05
CA SER A 25 -14.09 8.00 -0.28
C SER A 25 -13.19 6.78 -0.19
N ILE A 26 -13.74 5.68 0.33
CA ILE A 26 -13.08 4.38 0.35
C ILE A 26 -13.24 3.75 -1.03
N ILE A 27 -12.15 3.63 -1.78
CA ILE A 27 -12.13 3.03 -3.12
C ILE A 27 -11.77 1.54 -3.11
N ALA A 28 -11.19 1.05 -2.01
CA ALA A 28 -10.92 -0.36 -1.74
C ALA A 28 -10.75 -0.57 -0.22
N SER A 29 -11.12 -1.76 0.26
CA SER A 29 -10.96 -2.18 1.65
C SER A 29 -10.65 -3.68 1.70
N GLY A 30 -10.27 -4.19 2.88
CA GLY A 30 -9.93 -5.60 3.07
C GLY A 30 -8.59 -6.02 2.43
N LEU A 31 -7.67 -5.07 2.24
CA LEU A 31 -6.32 -5.33 1.74
C LEU A 31 -5.43 -5.89 2.87
N ASP A 32 -4.55 -6.82 2.52
CA ASP A 32 -3.64 -7.51 3.42
C ASP A 32 -2.31 -6.74 3.54
N ASN A 33 -2.19 -5.93 4.59
CA ASN A 33 -1.01 -5.09 4.86
C ASN A 33 -0.59 -4.27 3.62
N PRO A 34 -1.45 -3.36 3.11
CA PRO A 34 -1.10 -2.54 1.96
C PRO A 34 0.16 -1.70 2.24
N ARG A 35 0.96 -1.50 1.20
CA ARG A 35 2.22 -0.72 1.22
C ARG A 35 2.17 0.34 0.11
N GLY A 36 3.14 0.33 -0.80
CA GLY A 36 3.21 1.21 -1.96
C GLY A 36 2.09 0.98 -2.96
N LEU A 37 1.87 1.98 -3.80
CA LEU A 37 0.92 1.94 -4.89
C LEU A 37 1.46 2.70 -6.10
N ALA A 38 0.98 2.33 -7.29
CA ALA A 38 1.25 3.07 -8.51
C ALA A 38 0.04 3.08 -9.44
N PHE A 39 -0.06 4.14 -10.24
CA PHE A 39 -0.99 4.17 -11.37
C PHE A 39 -0.41 3.37 -12.52
N GLY A 40 -1.19 2.40 -13.01
CA GLY A 40 -0.82 1.61 -14.17
C GLY A 40 -1.08 2.33 -15.49
N PRO A 41 -0.54 1.82 -16.60
CA PRO A 41 -0.71 2.39 -17.94
C PRO A 41 -2.16 2.33 -18.47
N ASP A 42 -3.04 1.58 -17.80
CA ASP A 42 -4.46 1.44 -18.08
C ASP A 42 -5.34 2.42 -17.27
N GLY A 43 -4.72 3.22 -16.38
CA GLY A 43 -5.39 4.19 -15.52
C GLY A 43 -5.99 3.61 -14.24
N ALA A 44 -5.74 2.34 -13.93
CA ALA A 44 -6.07 1.74 -12.63
C ALA A 44 -5.00 2.03 -11.57
N VAL A 45 -5.36 1.88 -10.30
CA VAL A 45 -4.39 1.91 -9.18
C VAL A 45 -4.02 0.49 -8.83
N TYR A 46 -2.73 0.25 -8.65
CA TYR A 46 -2.19 -1.04 -8.24
C TYR A 46 -1.56 -0.88 -6.88
N VAL A 47 -1.93 -1.75 -5.94
CA VAL A 47 -1.48 -1.70 -4.55
C VAL A 47 -0.66 -2.96 -4.26
N ALA A 48 0.53 -2.75 -3.71
CA ALA A 48 1.35 -3.80 -3.13
C ALA A 48 0.74 -4.23 -1.78
N GLU A 49 0.38 -5.50 -1.65
CA GLU A 49 -0.04 -6.13 -0.39
C GLU A 49 1.12 -6.96 0.15
N ALA A 50 1.66 -6.58 1.30
CA ALA A 50 2.73 -7.33 1.96
C ALA A 50 2.25 -8.72 2.44
N GLY A 51 0.95 -8.93 2.53
CA GLY A 51 0.33 -10.21 2.89
C GLY A 51 0.07 -10.34 4.38
N ARG A 52 0.05 -11.58 4.87
CA ARG A 52 -0.28 -11.95 6.26
C ARG A 52 0.67 -13.00 6.85
N GLY A 53 1.83 -13.26 6.22
CA GLY A 53 2.69 -14.38 6.57
C GLY A 53 2.03 -15.73 6.26
N GLY A 54 2.44 -16.78 6.97
CA GLY A 54 1.88 -18.13 6.82
C GLY A 54 2.41 -19.13 7.84
N LEU A 55 2.22 -20.41 7.53
CA LEU A 55 2.59 -21.54 8.39
C LEU A 55 3.95 -22.16 8.01
N GLY A 56 4.75 -21.47 7.19
CA GLY A 56 6.07 -21.90 6.80
C GLY A 56 7.13 -21.66 7.89
N PRO A 57 8.42 -21.77 7.55
CA PRO A 57 9.51 -21.53 8.49
C PRO A 57 9.37 -20.18 9.20
N CYS A 58 9.57 -20.21 10.52
CA CYS A 58 9.59 -19.01 11.34
C CYS A 58 11.02 -18.67 11.73
N GLY A 59 11.34 -17.39 11.75
CA GLY A 59 12.66 -16.87 12.07
C GLY A 59 12.57 -15.54 12.80
N ALA A 60 13.69 -15.11 13.37
CA ALA A 60 13.78 -13.81 14.01
C ALA A 60 13.48 -12.66 13.04
N GLY A 61 12.92 -11.59 13.57
CA GLY A 61 12.63 -10.35 12.86
C GLY A 61 12.85 -9.15 13.77
N PRO A 62 12.89 -7.94 13.19
CA PRO A 62 13.19 -6.71 13.94
C PRO A 62 12.12 -6.38 14.99
N GLU A 63 10.89 -6.86 14.78
CA GLU A 63 9.71 -6.60 15.62
C GLU A 63 9.25 -7.87 16.38
N GLY A 64 10.01 -8.96 16.28
CA GLY A 64 9.65 -10.27 16.82
C GLY A 64 9.71 -11.39 15.78
N PRO A 65 9.36 -12.64 16.17
CA PRO A 65 9.36 -13.78 15.26
C PRO A 65 8.39 -13.58 14.11
N ARG A 66 8.77 -13.94 12.88
CA ARG A 66 7.91 -13.87 11.69
C ARG A 66 7.88 -15.22 11.02
N CYS A 67 6.75 -15.63 10.46
CA CYS A 67 6.58 -16.90 9.78
C CYS A 67 6.30 -16.67 8.29
N PHE A 68 6.97 -17.46 7.47
CA PHE A 68 6.87 -17.40 6.04
C PHE A 68 5.50 -17.90 5.53
N GLY A 69 4.99 -17.21 4.51
CA GLY A 69 3.88 -17.67 3.70
C GLY A 69 3.86 -16.98 2.35
N GLU A 70 2.92 -17.39 1.51
CA GLU A 70 2.72 -16.88 0.16
C GLU A 70 1.43 -16.05 0.06
N SER A 71 1.20 -15.22 1.07
CA SER A 71 0.00 -14.40 1.18
C SER A 71 0.16 -12.99 0.60
N GLY A 72 1.34 -12.65 0.08
CA GLY A 72 1.56 -11.39 -0.63
C GLY A 72 0.79 -11.34 -1.95
N ALA A 73 0.40 -10.13 -2.36
CA ALA A 73 -0.42 -9.95 -3.55
C ALA A 73 -0.21 -8.57 -4.20
N ILE A 74 -0.68 -8.45 -5.44
CA ILE A 74 -0.90 -7.17 -6.13
C ILE A 74 -2.40 -7.04 -6.38
N THR A 75 -3.01 -6.00 -5.82
CA THR A 75 -4.40 -5.65 -6.07
C THR A 75 -4.52 -4.54 -7.09
N ARG A 76 -5.34 -4.74 -8.13
CA ARG A 76 -5.75 -3.72 -9.08
C ARG A 76 -7.11 -3.14 -8.67
N ILE A 77 -7.22 -1.81 -8.68
CA ILE A 77 -8.43 -1.05 -8.36
C ILE A 77 -8.85 -0.28 -9.61
N ASP A 78 -10.04 -0.57 -10.13
CA ASP A 78 -10.59 0.15 -11.28
C ASP A 78 -11.30 1.43 -10.82
N LEU A 79 -10.68 2.59 -11.07
CA LEU A 79 -11.25 3.86 -10.62
C LEU A 79 -12.47 4.31 -11.43
N ARG A 80 -12.70 3.75 -12.63
CA ARG A 80 -13.82 4.15 -13.50
C ARG A 80 -15.06 3.33 -13.23
N LYS A 81 -14.89 2.02 -13.08
CA LYS A 81 -15.99 1.08 -12.82
C LYS A 81 -16.20 0.81 -11.34
N GLY A 82 -15.22 1.16 -10.50
CA GLY A 82 -15.13 0.69 -9.13
C GLY A 82 -14.67 -0.77 -9.06
N GLY A 83 -14.31 -1.19 -7.85
CA GLY A 83 -13.94 -2.57 -7.55
C GLY A 83 -12.44 -2.80 -7.50
N ALA A 84 -12.06 -3.75 -6.64
CA ALA A 84 -10.69 -4.16 -6.40
C ALA A 84 -10.57 -5.68 -6.65
N LYS A 85 -9.46 -6.10 -7.25
CA LYS A 85 -9.17 -7.51 -7.51
C LYS A 85 -7.67 -7.78 -7.39
N ARG A 86 -7.31 -8.85 -6.67
CA ARG A 86 -5.95 -9.41 -6.69
C ARG A 86 -5.67 -9.99 -8.07
N ILE A 87 -4.69 -9.41 -8.74
CA ILE A 87 -4.26 -9.84 -10.08
C ILE A 87 -2.99 -10.69 -10.04
N ALA A 88 -2.25 -10.62 -8.94
CA ALA A 88 -1.17 -11.54 -8.61
C ALA A 88 -1.30 -11.91 -7.12
N SER A 89 -1.10 -13.17 -6.80
CA SER A 89 -1.17 -13.74 -5.44
C SER A 89 -0.14 -14.86 -5.34
N GLY A 90 0.16 -15.32 -4.12
CA GLY A 90 1.22 -16.31 -3.93
C GLY A 90 2.60 -15.66 -3.78
N LEU A 91 2.67 -14.36 -3.50
CA LEU A 91 3.94 -13.65 -3.36
C LEU A 91 4.50 -13.81 -1.93
N PRO A 92 5.83 -13.75 -1.75
CA PRO A 92 6.46 -13.92 -0.45
C PRO A 92 5.94 -12.94 0.61
N SER A 93 5.67 -13.47 1.80
CA SER A 93 5.18 -12.72 2.96
C SER A 93 5.76 -13.30 4.26
N LEU A 94 6.14 -12.43 5.18
CA LEU A 94 6.62 -12.75 6.52
C LEU A 94 5.79 -11.99 7.54
N ALA A 95 5.09 -12.69 8.42
CA ALA A 95 4.35 -12.07 9.52
C ALA A 95 4.20 -13.05 10.68
N THR A 96 3.93 -12.56 11.88
CA THR A 96 3.62 -13.40 13.05
C THR A 96 2.16 -13.82 13.02
N ASP A 97 1.25 -12.83 13.16
CA ASP A 97 -0.19 -13.05 13.33
C ASP A 97 -1.00 -12.31 12.25
N GLY A 98 -0.45 -12.24 11.04
CA GLY A 98 -1.03 -11.45 9.95
C GLY A 98 -0.83 -9.95 10.06
N ASN A 99 -0.27 -9.45 11.16
CA ASN A 99 0.07 -8.05 11.36
C ASN A 99 1.53 -7.77 11.02
N PHE A 100 1.84 -6.50 10.71
CA PHE A 100 3.20 -6.03 10.42
C PHE A 100 3.92 -6.86 9.35
N ALA A 101 3.19 -7.29 8.32
CA ALA A 101 3.74 -8.19 7.33
C ALA A 101 4.88 -7.54 6.52
N THR A 102 5.94 -8.30 6.27
CA THR A 102 7.04 -7.94 5.37
C THR A 102 6.91 -8.78 4.11
N GLY A 103 6.74 -8.14 2.95
CA GLY A 103 6.54 -8.83 1.68
C GLY A 103 6.73 -7.87 0.52
N ILE A 104 5.79 -7.85 -0.41
CA ILE A 104 5.76 -6.81 -1.45
C ILE A 104 5.61 -5.43 -0.79
N HIS A 105 6.57 -4.55 -1.05
CA HIS A 105 6.63 -3.21 -0.49
C HIS A 105 6.18 -2.13 -1.47
N ASP A 106 6.54 -2.26 -2.74
CA ASP A 106 6.23 -1.24 -3.73
C ASP A 106 6.08 -1.86 -5.12
N ILE A 107 5.43 -1.13 -6.02
CA ILE A 107 5.20 -1.50 -7.41
C ILE A 107 5.49 -0.32 -8.32
N GLY A 108 6.23 -0.56 -9.40
CA GLY A 108 6.51 0.43 -10.45
C GLY A 108 6.23 -0.13 -11.84
N PHE A 109 5.82 0.74 -12.76
CA PHE A 109 5.58 0.38 -14.16
C PHE A 109 6.64 0.97 -15.08
N GLN A 110 7.09 0.19 -16.06
CA GLN A 110 8.00 0.64 -17.12
C GLN A 110 7.22 0.87 -18.42
N GLY A 111 6.20 1.73 -18.38
CA GLY A 111 5.29 1.96 -19.51
C GLY A 111 4.25 0.86 -19.66
N ARG A 112 3.98 0.41 -20.89
CA ARG A 112 3.03 -0.69 -21.16
C ARG A 112 3.73 -2.04 -21.03
N GLY A 113 3.11 -2.97 -20.30
CA GLY A 113 3.62 -4.33 -20.13
C GLY A 113 3.89 -4.66 -18.68
N ASN A 114 5.13 -4.98 -18.37
CA ASN A 114 5.51 -5.50 -17.06
C ASN A 114 5.48 -4.43 -15.96
N ALA A 115 5.18 -4.89 -14.75
CA ALA A 115 5.45 -4.18 -13.51
C ALA A 115 6.66 -4.80 -12.81
N TYR A 116 7.32 -4.00 -11.98
CA TYR A 116 8.41 -4.42 -11.10
C TYR A 116 8.01 -4.18 -9.66
N LEU A 117 8.35 -5.11 -8.78
CA LEU A 117 7.99 -5.07 -7.37
C LEU A 117 9.25 -5.12 -6.51
N THR A 118 9.27 -4.39 -5.40
CA THR A 118 10.29 -4.61 -4.37
C THR A 118 9.78 -5.55 -3.29
N THR A 119 10.49 -6.64 -3.01
CA THR A 119 10.26 -7.48 -1.82
C THR A 119 11.14 -6.98 -0.68
N GLY A 120 10.55 -6.50 0.40
CA GLY A 120 11.31 -6.07 1.58
C GLY A 120 11.69 -7.26 2.46
N PHE A 121 12.75 -7.13 3.27
CA PHE A 121 13.13 -8.16 4.25
C PHE A 121 13.17 -7.63 5.69
N ALA A 122 13.33 -6.31 5.86
CA ALA A 122 13.46 -5.66 7.16
C ALA A 122 14.53 -6.32 8.06
N GLY A 123 15.70 -6.61 7.50
CA GLY A 123 16.83 -7.26 8.17
C GLY A 123 18.04 -7.31 7.24
N ASP A 124 19.15 -7.90 7.71
CA ASP A 124 20.32 -8.12 6.87
C ASP A 124 20.00 -9.16 5.78
N PRO A 125 20.11 -8.81 4.48
CA PRO A 125 19.87 -9.76 3.39
C PRO A 125 20.74 -11.03 3.45
N ALA A 126 21.89 -11.00 4.14
CA ALA A 126 22.73 -12.18 4.34
C ALA A 126 22.05 -13.27 5.19
N ASP A 127 21.14 -12.89 6.08
CA ASP A 127 20.51 -13.81 7.04
C ASP A 127 19.24 -14.48 6.49
N ARG A 128 18.69 -14.01 5.36
CA ARG A 128 17.36 -14.42 4.89
C ARG A 128 17.22 -15.93 4.67
N GLU A 129 18.25 -16.58 4.12
CA GLU A 129 18.22 -18.02 3.88
C GLU A 129 18.60 -18.82 5.13
N ALA A 130 19.43 -18.26 6.01
CA ALA A 130 19.69 -18.87 7.32
C ALA A 130 18.44 -18.89 8.21
N LEU A 131 17.60 -17.85 8.12
CA LEU A 131 16.39 -17.70 8.92
C LEU A 131 15.18 -18.42 8.32
N PHE A 132 15.06 -18.49 6.99
CA PHE A 132 13.84 -18.96 6.32
C PHE A 132 14.09 -20.05 5.26
N GLY A 133 15.32 -20.55 5.14
CA GLY A 133 15.71 -21.51 4.11
C GLY A 133 15.53 -20.98 2.69
N ALA A 134 15.26 -21.86 1.74
CA ALA A 134 15.02 -21.49 0.33
C ALA A 134 13.86 -20.49 0.16
N ALA A 135 12.87 -20.50 1.08
CA ALA A 135 11.76 -19.55 1.07
C ALA A 135 12.24 -18.10 1.34
N GLY A 136 13.35 -17.93 2.06
CA GLY A 136 13.98 -16.64 2.32
C GLY A 136 14.64 -16.00 1.10
N ALA A 137 15.01 -16.79 0.09
CA ALA A 137 15.85 -16.36 -1.02
C ALA A 137 15.28 -15.16 -1.80
N ASN A 138 13.96 -15.03 -1.85
CA ASN A 138 13.24 -14.03 -2.64
C ASN A 138 12.98 -12.70 -1.92
N PHE A 139 13.36 -12.56 -0.65
CA PHE A 139 13.25 -11.29 0.08
C PHE A 139 14.46 -10.39 -0.16
N GLY A 140 14.25 -9.07 -0.11
CA GLY A 140 15.29 -8.08 -0.41
C GLY A 140 15.65 -8.04 -1.90
N ARG A 141 14.68 -8.28 -2.80
CA ARG A 141 14.91 -8.38 -4.24
C ARG A 141 13.90 -7.55 -5.04
N LEU A 142 14.16 -7.48 -6.35
CA LEU A 142 13.23 -6.95 -7.34
C LEU A 142 12.57 -8.10 -8.08
N ALA A 143 11.25 -8.18 -8.03
CA ALA A 143 10.46 -9.13 -8.80
C ALA A 143 9.87 -8.46 -10.05
N ARG A 144 9.53 -9.26 -11.05
CA ARG A 144 8.81 -8.83 -12.26
C ARG A 144 7.43 -9.48 -12.30
N VAL A 145 6.40 -8.71 -12.63
CA VAL A 145 5.04 -9.18 -12.88
C VAL A 145 4.63 -8.83 -14.31
N THR A 146 4.07 -9.80 -15.01
CA THR A 146 3.57 -9.65 -16.38
C THR A 146 2.09 -9.21 -16.38
N PRO A 147 1.55 -8.69 -17.50
CA PRO A 147 0.14 -8.32 -17.59
C PRO A 147 -0.86 -9.44 -17.29
N SER A 148 -0.46 -10.71 -17.46
CA SER A 148 -1.32 -11.86 -17.13
C SER A 148 -1.37 -12.16 -15.63
N GLY A 149 -0.58 -11.47 -14.81
CA GLY A 149 -0.44 -11.75 -13.37
C GLY A 149 0.65 -12.77 -13.04
N ALA A 150 1.30 -13.38 -14.04
CA ALA A 150 2.45 -14.26 -13.81
C ALA A 150 3.66 -13.44 -13.35
N PHE A 151 4.46 -13.98 -12.43
CA PHE A 151 5.58 -13.29 -11.82
C PHE A 151 6.87 -14.11 -11.77
N THR A 152 7.98 -13.42 -11.59
CA THR A 152 9.32 -13.99 -11.37
C THR A 152 9.99 -13.21 -10.25
N LEU A 153 10.54 -13.92 -9.26
CA LEU A 153 11.19 -13.37 -8.07
C LEU A 153 12.72 -13.36 -8.19
#